data_AF-A0A4P7PLZ4-F1
#
_entry.id   AF-A0A4P7PLZ4-F1
#
_cell.length_a   1.000
_cell.length_b   1.000
_cell.length_c   1.000
_cell.angle_alpha   90.00
_cell.angle_beta   90.00
_cell.angle_gamma   90.00
#
_symmetry.space_group_name_H-M   'P 1'
#
loop_
_entity.id
_entity.type
_entity.pdbx_description
1 polymer ?
#
loop_
_entity_poly.entity_id
_entity_poly.type
_entity_poly.pdbx_seq_one_letter_code
_entity_poly.pdbx_strand_id
1 'polypeptide(L)'
;MSESINIALRFALYLDLMLLFGLAAFGLYSLRGKERMSGALLSFAPLLLTTTVLGVLLSVLAMVCMARAMSGIADWAELWQHIEMMVFETDVGWSWNLRIAALVLAGFAVMLNKRWPSASLALVLLGGAVALATLAWAGHGAMDEGERRNWHFITDFLHLWAAGGWVGALAAFALLLHQAEPRLPVLARTLTGFETAGAVMVLVVGVTGVVNYLFIVGPNIEGLLDSTYGQLLALKLVLFAVMLVFAALNRFHLSPLLEQARQTGEHSVAVNALRRSMVLELCVAVVILGLVAWLGTLSPVME
;
A
#
# COMPACT_ATOMS: atom_id res chain seq x y z
N MET A 1 17.09 13.22 15.22
CA MET A 1 15.88 12.63 15.84
C MET A 1 14.60 12.92 15.04
N SER A 2 14.45 14.11 14.44
CA SER A 2 13.28 14.46 13.62
C SER A 2 13.15 13.64 12.31
N GLU A 3 14.26 13.38 11.62
CA GLU A 3 14.25 12.70 10.32
C GLU A 3 13.80 11.23 10.41
N SER A 4 14.37 10.46 11.35
CA SER A 4 13.97 9.06 11.58
C SER A 4 12.50 8.91 11.97
N ILE A 5 11.95 9.88 12.72
CA ILE A 5 10.52 9.91 13.07
C ILE A 5 9.67 10.16 11.83
N ASN A 6 10.08 11.07 10.94
CA ASN A 6 9.36 11.35 9.69
C ASN A 6 9.35 10.13 8.76
N ILE A 7 10.51 9.45 8.61
CA ILE A 7 10.62 8.22 7.82
C ILE A 7 9.71 7.12 8.40
N ALA A 8 9.78 6.87 9.71
CA ALA A 8 8.94 5.86 10.37
C ALA A 8 7.44 6.17 10.25
N LEU A 9 7.06 7.44 10.38
CA LEU A 9 5.67 7.87 10.27
C LEU A 9 5.14 7.75 8.83
N ARG A 10 5.94 8.13 7.83
CA ARG A 10 5.63 7.90 6.42
C ARG A 10 5.47 6.42 6.13
N PHE A 11 6.42 5.60 6.58
CA PHE A 11 6.34 4.14 6.42
C PHE A 11 5.04 3.58 7.01
N ALA A 12 4.73 3.93 8.26
CA ALA A 12 3.53 3.46 8.95
C ALA A 12 2.26 3.89 8.20
N LEU A 13 2.20 5.15 7.75
CA LEU A 13 1.05 5.67 7.02
C LEU A 13 0.88 5.01 5.64
N TYR A 14 1.97 4.82 4.88
CA TYR A 14 1.92 4.10 3.60
C TYR A 14 1.42 2.67 3.79
N LEU A 15 2.01 1.93 4.73
CA LEU A 15 1.63 0.55 5.00
C LEU A 15 0.16 0.44 5.43
N ASP A 16 -0.28 1.29 6.36
CA ASP A 16 -1.65 1.29 6.87
C ASP A 16 -2.69 1.56 5.76
N LEU A 17 -2.50 2.60 4.96
CA LEU A 17 -3.42 2.93 3.88
C LEU A 17 -3.40 1.88 2.76
N MET A 18 -2.24 1.30 2.47
CA MET A 18 -2.13 0.17 1.53
C MET A 18 -2.87 -1.07 2.03
N LEU A 19 -2.81 -1.37 3.33
CA LEU A 19 -3.57 -2.47 3.94
C LEU A 19 -5.08 -2.20 3.88
N LEU A 20 -5.53 -0.99 4.23
CA LEU A 20 -6.95 -0.62 4.15
C LEU A 20 -7.51 -0.82 2.74
N PHE A 21 -6.84 -0.24 1.74
CA PHE A 21 -7.23 -0.32 0.34
C PHE A 21 -7.15 -1.78 -0.17
N GLY A 22 -6.01 -2.43 0.02
CA GLY A 22 -5.74 -3.72 -0.59
C GLY A 22 -6.54 -4.87 0.03
N LEU A 23 -6.79 -4.85 1.35
CA LEU A 23 -7.67 -5.85 1.99
C LEU A 23 -9.11 -5.72 1.50
N ALA A 24 -9.61 -4.48 1.32
CA ALA A 24 -10.94 -4.24 0.76
C ALA A 24 -11.02 -4.70 -0.71
N ALA A 25 -10.00 -4.39 -1.51
CA ALA A 25 -9.88 -4.86 -2.89
C ALA A 25 -9.92 -6.40 -2.96
N PHE A 26 -9.06 -7.06 -2.18
CA PHE A 26 -9.00 -8.52 -2.08
C PHE A 26 -10.36 -9.12 -1.75
N GLY A 27 -11.05 -8.58 -0.75
CA GLY A 27 -12.39 -9.05 -0.37
C GLY A 27 -13.41 -8.97 -1.52
N LEU A 28 -13.31 -7.97 -2.38
CA LEU A 28 -14.23 -7.79 -3.51
C LEU A 28 -13.92 -8.73 -4.68
N TYR A 29 -12.67 -8.80 -5.14
CA TYR A 29 -12.34 -9.59 -6.33
C TYR A 29 -12.14 -11.08 -6.03
N SER A 30 -11.69 -11.46 -4.83
CA SER A 30 -11.37 -12.86 -4.48
C SER A 30 -12.49 -13.62 -3.78
N LEU A 31 -13.30 -12.94 -2.96
CA LEU A 31 -14.33 -13.59 -2.13
C LEU A 31 -15.74 -13.43 -2.72
N ARG A 32 -16.63 -14.39 -2.42
CA ARG A 32 -17.98 -14.50 -3.00
C ARG A 32 -19.07 -14.53 -1.93
N GLY A 33 -20.12 -13.73 -2.12
CA GLY A 33 -21.32 -13.77 -1.29
C GLY A 33 -21.03 -13.64 0.21
N LYS A 34 -21.42 -14.66 1.00
CA LYS A 34 -21.25 -14.68 2.46
C LYS A 34 -19.79 -14.71 2.92
N GLU A 35 -18.85 -15.11 2.06
CA GLU A 35 -17.41 -15.11 2.37
C GLU A 35 -16.87 -13.71 2.66
N ARG A 36 -17.52 -12.67 2.11
CA ARG A 36 -17.19 -11.24 2.33
C ARG A 36 -17.66 -10.72 3.68
N MET A 37 -18.51 -11.45 4.38
CA MET A 37 -18.97 -11.07 5.71
C MET A 37 -17.84 -11.27 6.72
N SER A 38 -17.61 -10.26 7.55
CA SER A 38 -16.62 -10.33 8.62
C SER A 38 -16.88 -11.51 9.54
N GLY A 39 -15.85 -12.33 9.76
CA GLY A 39 -15.91 -13.55 10.56
C GLY A 39 -16.28 -14.81 9.77
N ALA A 40 -16.68 -14.70 8.50
CA ALA A 40 -16.95 -15.89 7.68
C ALA A 40 -15.66 -16.60 7.23
N LEU A 41 -14.65 -15.82 6.83
CA LEU A 41 -13.30 -16.28 6.47
C LEU A 41 -12.23 -15.43 7.15
N LEU A 42 -12.35 -14.11 7.01
CA LEU A 42 -11.47 -13.13 7.63
C LEU A 42 -12.30 -12.20 8.51
N SER A 43 -11.68 -11.69 9.57
CA SER A 43 -12.28 -10.68 10.45
C SER A 43 -12.16 -9.29 9.83
N PHE A 44 -12.77 -9.07 8.65
CA PHE A 44 -12.67 -7.81 7.90
C PHE A 44 -13.04 -6.58 8.73
N ALA A 45 -14.13 -6.63 9.52
CA ALA A 45 -14.61 -5.46 10.23
C ALA A 45 -13.58 -4.91 11.23
N PRO A 46 -13.05 -5.69 12.19
CA PRO A 46 -12.02 -5.16 13.09
C PRO A 46 -10.74 -4.79 12.35
N LEU A 47 -10.30 -5.57 11.34
CA LEU A 47 -9.09 -5.24 10.58
C LEU A 47 -9.20 -3.88 9.86
N LEU A 48 -10.26 -3.69 9.07
CA LEU A 48 -10.49 -2.46 8.30
C LEU A 48 -10.81 -1.26 9.20
N LEU A 49 -11.49 -1.48 10.32
CA LEU A 49 -11.73 -0.42 11.30
C LEU A 49 -10.43 0.01 11.98
N THR A 50 -9.58 -0.95 12.37
CA THR A 50 -8.28 -0.65 12.96
C THR A 50 -7.41 0.14 11.99
N THR A 51 -7.30 -0.29 10.73
CA THR A 51 -6.52 0.47 9.73
C THR A 51 -7.14 1.83 9.45
N THR A 52 -8.47 1.96 9.44
CA THR A 52 -9.09 3.28 9.28
C THR A 52 -8.75 4.23 10.43
N VAL A 53 -8.85 3.76 11.68
CA VAL A 53 -8.56 4.56 12.87
C VAL A 53 -7.07 4.92 12.93
N LEU A 54 -6.19 3.95 12.66
CA LEU A 54 -4.75 4.18 12.59
C LEU A 54 -4.42 5.16 11.47
N GLY A 55 -5.01 5.04 10.28
CA GLY A 55 -4.80 5.95 9.17
C GLY A 55 -5.17 7.39 9.50
N VAL A 56 -6.25 7.61 10.25
CA VAL A 56 -6.62 8.96 10.74
C VAL A 56 -5.56 9.48 11.71
N LEU A 57 -5.18 8.68 12.72
CA LEU A 57 -4.18 9.08 13.72
C LEU A 57 -2.81 9.37 13.09
N LEU A 58 -2.34 8.48 12.21
CA LEU A 58 -1.09 8.63 11.48
C LEU A 58 -1.14 9.85 10.55
N SER A 59 -2.28 10.14 9.92
CA SER A 59 -2.44 11.33 9.07
C SER A 59 -2.40 12.63 9.89
N VAL A 60 -3.01 12.67 11.07
CA VAL A 60 -2.93 13.82 11.98
C VAL A 60 -1.50 14.02 12.45
N LEU A 61 -0.84 12.96 12.92
CA LEU A 61 0.57 13.00 13.34
C LEU A 61 1.48 13.46 12.20
N ALA A 62 1.24 13.00 10.97
CA ALA A 62 2.02 13.39 9.80
C ALA A 62 1.90 14.89 9.50
N MET A 63 0.69 15.44 9.60
CA MET A 63 0.46 16.89 9.43
C MET A 63 1.20 17.70 10.51
N VAL A 64 1.11 17.29 11.78
CA VAL A 64 1.83 17.95 12.88
C VAL A 64 3.35 17.90 12.66
N CYS A 65 3.88 16.74 12.28
CA CYS A 65 5.32 16.59 12.00
C CYS A 65 5.76 17.40 10.78
N MET A 66 4.94 17.48 9.74
CA MET A 66 5.22 18.30 8.55
C MET A 66 5.23 19.79 8.89
N ALA A 67 4.22 20.28 9.62
CA ALA A 67 4.17 21.67 10.08
C ALA A 67 5.40 22.03 10.92
N ARG A 68 5.81 21.17 11.86
CA ARG A 68 7.04 21.39 12.65
C ARG A 68 8.30 21.42 11.81
N ALA A 69 8.41 20.52 10.84
CA ALA A 69 9.58 20.44 9.97
C ALA A 69 9.71 21.67 9.07
N MET A 70 8.59 22.22 8.60
CA MET A 70 8.58 23.40 7.72
C MET A 70 8.74 24.72 8.48
N SER A 71 8.11 24.88 9.65
CA SER A 71 8.18 26.13 10.42
C SER A 71 9.39 26.23 11.34
N GLY A 72 9.97 25.09 11.76
CA GLY A 72 11.03 25.05 12.77
C GLY A 72 10.54 25.35 14.20
N ILE A 73 9.22 25.49 14.41
CA ILE A 73 8.63 25.89 15.69
C ILE A 73 8.39 24.67 16.59
N ALA A 74 8.90 24.74 17.81
CA ALA A 74 8.72 23.70 18.83
C ALA A 74 7.52 23.96 19.76
N ASP A 75 7.17 25.22 19.98
CA ASP A 75 6.04 25.62 20.83
C ASP A 75 4.70 25.22 20.21
N TRP A 76 3.79 24.66 21.02
CA TRP A 76 2.52 24.13 20.52
C TRP A 76 1.53 25.23 20.12
N ALA A 77 1.47 26.35 20.87
CA ALA A 77 0.52 27.41 20.59
C ALA A 77 0.85 28.13 19.28
N GLU A 78 2.14 28.38 19.03
CA GLU A 78 2.61 28.96 17.77
C GLU A 78 2.51 27.98 16.59
N LEU A 79 2.77 26.69 16.83
CA LEU A 79 2.63 25.65 15.81
C LEU A 79 1.18 25.48 15.35
N TRP A 80 0.21 25.65 16.25
CA TRP A 80 -1.21 25.53 15.91
C TRP A 80 -1.62 26.46 14.77
N GLN A 81 -1.15 27.72 14.79
CA GLN A 81 -1.42 28.70 13.73
C GLN A 81 -0.86 28.24 12.37
N HIS A 82 0.31 27.60 12.38
CA HIS A 82 0.92 27.06 11.16
C HIS A 82 0.20 25.83 10.64
N ILE A 83 -0.31 24.98 11.53
CA ILE A 83 -1.16 23.84 11.15
C ILE A 83 -2.46 24.35 10.53
N GLU A 84 -3.09 25.37 11.11
CA GLU A 84 -4.32 25.97 10.59
C GLU A 84 -4.10 26.53 9.18
N MET A 85 -3.08 27.37 8.99
CA MET A 85 -2.68 27.87 7.68
C MET A 85 -2.42 26.70 6.70
N MET A 86 -1.64 25.70 7.09
CA MET A 86 -1.33 24.56 6.23
C MET A 86 -2.58 23.79 5.82
N VAL A 87 -3.51 23.54 6.75
CA VAL A 87 -4.73 22.76 6.50
C VAL A 87 -5.72 23.49 5.58
N PHE A 88 -5.84 24.82 5.70
CA PHE A 88 -6.87 25.58 4.98
C PHE A 88 -6.36 26.32 3.74
N GLU A 89 -5.06 26.64 3.68
CA GLU A 89 -4.51 27.53 2.64
C GLU A 89 -3.57 26.84 1.67
N THR A 90 -3.29 25.54 1.85
CA THR A 90 -2.36 24.80 0.98
C THR A 90 -3.00 23.61 0.28
N ASP A 91 -2.47 23.25 -0.89
CA ASP A 91 -2.88 22.04 -1.64
C ASP A 91 -2.68 20.76 -0.80
N VAL A 92 -1.61 20.72 0.01
CA VAL A 92 -1.34 19.61 0.93
C VAL A 92 -2.45 19.52 1.98
N GLY A 93 -2.88 20.65 2.53
CA GLY A 93 -4.01 20.73 3.47
C GLY A 93 -5.32 20.23 2.88
N TRP A 94 -5.67 20.65 1.67
CA TRP A 94 -6.85 20.15 0.95
C TRP A 94 -6.79 18.64 0.71
N SER A 95 -5.64 18.12 0.28
CA SER A 95 -5.44 16.68 0.09
C SER A 95 -5.59 15.90 1.41
N TRP A 96 -5.12 16.49 2.52
CA TRP A 96 -5.24 15.91 3.85
C TRP A 96 -6.69 15.92 4.34
N ASN A 97 -7.42 17.01 4.15
CA ASN A 97 -8.85 17.11 4.49
C ASN A 97 -9.66 16.04 3.74
N LEU A 98 -9.39 15.88 2.44
CA LEU A 98 -10.02 14.85 1.62
C LEU A 98 -9.70 13.43 2.14
N ARG A 99 -8.45 13.19 2.54
CA ARG A 99 -8.02 11.91 3.14
C ARG A 99 -8.78 11.62 4.43
N ILE A 100 -8.85 12.58 5.36
CA ILE A 100 -9.55 12.41 6.63
C ILE A 100 -11.04 12.13 6.39
N ALA A 101 -11.69 12.89 5.50
CA ALA A 101 -13.09 12.65 5.14
C ALA A 101 -13.29 11.24 4.55
N ALA A 102 -12.43 10.82 3.63
CA ALA A 102 -12.49 9.49 3.01
C ALA A 102 -12.31 8.36 4.04
N LEU A 103 -11.38 8.51 4.98
CA LEU A 103 -11.16 7.54 6.06
C LEU A 103 -12.36 7.48 7.02
N VAL A 104 -12.90 8.62 7.44
CA VAL A 104 -14.09 8.65 8.30
C VAL A 104 -15.28 7.96 7.62
N LEU A 105 -15.53 8.24 6.34
CA LEU A 105 -16.56 7.56 5.55
C LEU A 105 -16.31 6.06 5.40
N ALA A 106 -15.05 5.63 5.21
CA ALA A 106 -14.68 4.23 5.20
C ALA A 106 -14.98 3.55 6.55
N GLY A 107 -14.72 4.22 7.68
CA GLY A 107 -15.04 3.73 9.02
C GLY A 107 -16.54 3.47 9.21
N PHE A 108 -17.39 4.39 8.76
CA PHE A 108 -18.84 4.17 8.75
C PHE A 108 -19.24 3.02 7.81
N ALA A 109 -18.61 2.92 6.63
CA ALA A 109 -18.86 1.84 5.68
C ALA A 109 -18.52 0.46 6.25
N VAL A 110 -17.49 0.34 7.10
CA VAL A 110 -17.15 -0.92 7.80
C VAL A 110 -18.33 -1.42 8.66
N MET A 111 -19.07 -0.51 9.31
CA MET A 111 -20.23 -0.88 10.14
C MET A 111 -21.35 -1.57 9.35
N LEU A 112 -21.42 -1.31 8.03
CA LEU A 112 -22.40 -1.91 7.14
C LEU A 112 -22.05 -3.36 6.75
N ASN A 113 -20.84 -3.85 7.04
CA ASN A 113 -20.32 -5.12 6.53
C ASN A 113 -21.22 -6.32 6.86
N LYS A 114 -21.79 -6.38 8.08
CA LYS A 114 -22.65 -7.49 8.48
C LYS A 114 -23.94 -7.59 7.64
N ARG A 115 -24.48 -6.47 7.17
CA ARG A 115 -25.75 -6.42 6.45
C ARG A 115 -25.56 -6.33 4.94
N TRP A 116 -24.55 -5.60 4.48
CA TRP A 116 -24.24 -5.35 3.07
C TRP A 116 -22.72 -5.51 2.81
N PRO A 117 -22.17 -6.73 2.88
CA PRO A 117 -20.72 -6.95 2.86
C PRO A 117 -20.05 -6.42 1.58
N SER A 118 -20.66 -6.63 0.41
CA SER A 118 -20.12 -6.14 -0.86
C SER A 118 -20.11 -4.61 -0.94
N ALA A 119 -21.20 -3.95 -0.55
CA ALA A 119 -21.28 -2.49 -0.58
C ALA A 119 -20.34 -1.85 0.45
N SER A 120 -20.25 -2.44 1.64
CA SER A 120 -19.29 -2.06 2.68
C SER A 120 -17.86 -2.11 2.16
N LEU A 121 -17.41 -3.24 1.60
CA LEU A 121 -16.06 -3.36 1.05
C LEU A 121 -15.82 -2.41 -0.13
N ALA A 122 -16.82 -2.16 -0.99
CA ALA A 122 -16.70 -1.22 -2.10
C ALA A 122 -16.50 0.23 -1.63
N LEU A 123 -17.26 0.66 -0.62
CA LEU A 123 -17.11 1.99 -0.04
C LEU A 123 -15.77 2.13 0.70
N VAL A 124 -15.32 1.10 1.42
CA VAL A 124 -13.99 1.09 2.05
C VAL A 124 -12.88 1.12 1.00
N LEU A 125 -13.02 0.37 -0.09
CA LEU A 125 -12.07 0.40 -1.21
C LEU A 125 -11.97 1.80 -1.79
N LEU A 126 -13.10 2.46 -2.05
CA LEU A 126 -13.12 3.84 -2.57
C LEU A 126 -12.47 4.82 -1.58
N GLY A 127 -12.81 4.73 -0.29
CA GLY A 127 -12.20 5.56 0.75
C GLY A 127 -10.69 5.36 0.85
N GLY A 128 -10.23 4.10 0.83
CA GLY A 128 -8.81 3.74 0.81
C GLY A 128 -8.09 4.19 -0.47
N ALA A 129 -8.76 4.14 -1.63
CA ALA A 129 -8.20 4.58 -2.91
C ALA A 129 -7.96 6.10 -2.91
N VAL A 130 -8.95 6.87 -2.44
CA VAL A 130 -8.84 8.31 -2.26
C VAL A 130 -7.74 8.62 -1.24
N ALA A 131 -7.73 7.93 -0.10
CA ALA A 131 -6.71 8.15 0.93
C ALA A 131 -5.29 7.88 0.41
N LEU A 132 -5.06 6.81 -0.35
CA LEU A 132 -3.77 6.55 -1.00
C LEU A 132 -3.41 7.62 -2.04
N ALA A 133 -4.34 8.00 -2.91
CA ALA A 133 -4.08 8.98 -3.96
C ALA A 133 -3.64 10.33 -3.39
N THR A 134 -4.26 10.78 -2.30
CA THR A 134 -3.89 12.04 -1.65
C THR A 134 -2.44 12.08 -1.14
N LEU A 135 -1.73 10.95 -1.03
CA LEU A 135 -0.31 10.94 -0.65
C LEU A 135 0.59 11.57 -1.73
N ALA A 136 0.17 11.58 -2.99
CA ALA A 136 0.96 12.13 -4.10
C ALA A 136 1.22 13.65 -3.95
N TRP A 137 0.33 14.38 -3.28
CA TRP A 137 0.49 15.82 -3.00
C TRP A 137 1.64 16.12 -2.03
N ALA A 138 2.09 15.14 -1.26
CA ALA A 138 3.29 15.24 -0.43
C ALA A 138 4.53 14.59 -1.09
N GLY A 139 4.43 14.28 -2.39
CA GLY A 139 5.46 13.64 -3.21
C GLY A 139 6.02 14.56 -4.29
N HIS A 140 6.89 13.99 -5.13
CA HIS A 140 7.63 14.73 -6.15
C HIS A 140 6.72 15.32 -7.24
N GLY A 141 5.62 14.65 -7.57
CA GLY A 141 4.66 15.16 -8.54
C GLY A 141 4.02 16.49 -8.16
N ALA A 142 3.97 16.84 -6.88
CA ALA A 142 3.48 18.15 -6.44
C ALA A 142 4.42 19.31 -6.81
N MET A 143 5.68 19.02 -7.16
CA MET A 143 6.67 20.02 -7.58
C MET A 143 6.63 20.31 -9.09
N ASP A 144 5.97 19.48 -9.88
CA ASP A 144 5.78 19.71 -11.32
C ASP A 144 4.66 20.75 -11.57
N GLU A 145 4.70 21.39 -12.74
CA GLU A 145 3.68 22.37 -13.18
C GLU A 145 2.90 21.89 -14.42
N GLY A 146 1.71 22.46 -14.63
CA GLY A 146 0.91 22.26 -15.85
C GLY A 146 0.52 20.80 -16.12
N GLU A 147 0.54 20.40 -17.40
CA GLU A 147 0.16 19.04 -17.85
C GLU A 147 1.08 17.95 -17.27
N ARG A 148 2.36 18.27 -17.05
CA ARG A 148 3.33 17.33 -16.47
C ARG A 148 2.90 16.89 -15.07
N ARG A 149 2.44 17.83 -14.25
CA ARG A 149 1.88 17.56 -12.91
C ARG A 149 0.75 16.54 -12.95
N ASN A 150 -0.19 16.72 -13.89
CA ASN A 150 -1.35 15.83 -14.02
C ASN A 150 -0.93 14.40 -14.36
N TRP A 151 -0.01 14.23 -15.33
CA TRP A 151 0.50 12.92 -15.71
C TRP A 151 1.33 12.25 -14.61
N HIS A 152 2.12 13.02 -13.86
CA HIS A 152 2.86 12.50 -12.70
C HIS A 152 1.88 12.00 -11.63
N PHE A 153 0.85 12.78 -11.29
CA PHE A 153 -0.17 12.35 -10.33
C PHE A 153 -0.94 11.10 -10.77
N ILE A 154 -1.35 11.01 -12.04
CA ILE A 154 -2.00 9.80 -12.55
C ILE A 154 -1.07 8.59 -12.39
N THR A 155 0.21 8.76 -12.71
CA THR A 155 1.21 7.70 -12.58
C THR A 155 1.39 7.28 -11.12
N ASP A 156 1.48 8.24 -10.20
CA ASP A 156 1.56 8.00 -8.76
C ASP A 156 0.32 7.29 -8.20
N PHE A 157 -0.88 7.70 -8.61
CA PHE A 157 -2.12 7.05 -8.18
C PHE A 157 -2.15 5.59 -8.63
N LEU A 158 -1.86 5.34 -9.91
CA LEU A 158 -1.82 3.98 -10.46
C LEU A 158 -0.75 3.13 -9.77
N HIS A 159 0.44 3.69 -9.52
CA HIS A 159 1.51 3.01 -8.81
C HIS A 159 1.10 2.64 -7.39
N LEU A 160 0.56 3.59 -6.63
CA LEU A 160 0.15 3.39 -5.23
C LEU A 160 -1.03 2.43 -5.10
N TRP A 161 -2.03 2.51 -6.00
CA TRP A 161 -3.15 1.57 -5.99
C TRP A 161 -2.70 0.16 -6.36
N ALA A 162 -1.84 -0.01 -7.38
CA ALA A 162 -1.34 -1.32 -7.75
C ALA A 162 -0.44 -1.93 -6.65
N ALA A 163 0.46 -1.14 -6.07
CA ALA A 163 1.30 -1.56 -4.95
C ALA A 163 0.47 -1.88 -3.70
N GLY A 164 -0.50 -1.03 -3.35
CA GLY A 164 -1.39 -1.26 -2.21
C GLY A 164 -2.28 -2.49 -2.39
N GLY A 165 -2.77 -2.73 -3.61
CA GLY A 165 -3.49 -3.94 -3.96
C GLY A 165 -2.64 -5.20 -3.76
N TRP A 166 -1.38 -5.17 -4.17
CA TRP A 166 -0.45 -6.28 -3.99
C TRP A 166 -0.14 -6.52 -2.50
N VAL A 167 0.20 -5.46 -1.74
CA VAL A 167 0.46 -5.56 -0.29
C VAL A 167 -0.75 -6.11 0.47
N GLY A 168 -1.95 -5.61 0.16
CA GLY A 168 -3.17 -6.12 0.80
C GLY A 168 -3.51 -7.55 0.41
N ALA A 169 -3.21 -7.99 -0.82
CA ALA A 169 -3.36 -9.38 -1.22
C ALA A 169 -2.39 -10.30 -0.45
N LEU A 170 -1.11 -9.92 -0.32
CA LEU A 170 -0.13 -10.64 0.49
C LEU A 170 -0.57 -10.74 1.95
N ALA A 171 -1.07 -9.64 2.53
CA ALA A 171 -1.61 -9.64 3.88
C ALA A 171 -2.83 -10.56 4.02
N ALA A 172 -3.77 -10.52 3.07
CA ALA A 172 -4.94 -11.40 3.07
C ALA A 172 -4.55 -12.88 2.97
N PHE A 173 -3.61 -13.24 2.09
CA PHE A 173 -3.11 -14.61 1.97
C PHE A 173 -2.38 -15.06 3.24
N ALA A 174 -1.53 -14.22 3.83
CA ALA A 174 -0.89 -14.52 5.10
C ALA A 174 -1.91 -14.79 6.22
N LEU A 175 -2.97 -13.98 6.31
CA LEU A 175 -4.06 -14.18 7.28
C LEU A 175 -4.85 -15.47 7.02
N LEU A 176 -5.14 -15.81 5.75
CA LEU A 176 -5.82 -17.05 5.39
C LEU A 176 -4.95 -18.29 5.69
N LEU A 177 -3.64 -18.20 5.44
CA LEU A 177 -2.68 -19.28 5.65
C LEU A 177 -2.30 -19.49 7.12
N HIS A 178 -2.47 -18.50 7.98
CA HIS A 178 -2.19 -18.59 9.42
C HIS A 178 -3.35 -19.18 10.23
N GLN A 179 -4.49 -19.45 9.61
CA GLN A 179 -5.59 -20.16 10.27
C GLN A 179 -5.16 -21.59 10.61
N ALA A 180 -5.63 -22.13 11.74
CA ALA A 180 -5.30 -23.48 12.19
C ALA A 180 -5.71 -24.55 11.15
N GLU A 181 -6.88 -24.35 10.54
CA GLU A 181 -7.39 -25.17 9.44
C GLU A 181 -7.75 -24.25 8.25
N PRO A 182 -6.79 -23.95 7.36
CA PRO A 182 -7.06 -23.15 6.18
C PRO A 182 -8.13 -23.83 5.31
N ARG A 183 -9.15 -23.08 4.89
CA ARG A 183 -10.17 -23.61 3.97
C ARG A 183 -9.58 -23.76 2.56
N LEU A 184 -8.94 -24.90 2.30
CA LEU A 184 -8.20 -25.19 1.06
C LEU A 184 -8.99 -24.90 -0.23
N PRO A 185 -10.29 -25.23 -0.36
CA PRO A 185 -11.04 -24.92 -1.58
C PRO A 185 -11.15 -23.42 -1.84
N VAL A 186 -11.28 -22.62 -0.78
CA VAL A 186 -11.32 -21.15 -0.88
C VAL A 186 -9.94 -20.64 -1.22
N LEU A 187 -8.91 -21.08 -0.49
CA LEU A 187 -7.52 -20.65 -0.69
C LEU A 187 -7.05 -20.90 -2.13
N ALA A 188 -7.21 -22.13 -2.63
CA ALA A 188 -6.84 -22.48 -4.01
C ALA A 188 -7.59 -21.60 -5.03
N ARG A 189 -8.91 -21.46 -4.89
CA ARG A 189 -9.72 -20.60 -5.77
C ARG A 189 -9.28 -19.13 -5.74
N THR A 190 -8.95 -18.61 -4.56
CA THR A 190 -8.46 -17.23 -4.41
C THR A 190 -7.07 -17.03 -4.99
N LEU A 191 -6.18 -18.04 -4.90
CA LEU A 191 -4.85 -17.99 -5.51
C LEU A 191 -4.95 -17.99 -7.04
N THR A 192 -5.74 -18.88 -7.62
CA THR A 192 -5.99 -18.92 -9.07
C THR A 192 -6.64 -17.61 -9.55
N GLY A 193 -7.62 -17.09 -8.82
CA GLY A 193 -8.23 -15.79 -9.14
C GLY A 193 -7.25 -14.61 -9.03
N PHE A 194 -6.26 -14.72 -8.14
CA PHE A 194 -5.22 -13.70 -7.97
C PHE A 194 -4.18 -13.71 -9.09
N GLU A 195 -3.99 -14.80 -9.83
CA GLU A 195 -2.97 -14.84 -10.90
C GLU A 195 -3.12 -13.72 -11.92
N THR A 196 -4.35 -13.42 -12.35
CA THR A 196 -4.64 -12.32 -13.28
C THR A 196 -4.48 -10.97 -12.60
N ALA A 197 -5.03 -10.80 -11.39
CA ALA A 197 -4.95 -9.54 -10.65
C ALA A 197 -3.49 -9.17 -10.33
N GLY A 198 -2.71 -10.14 -9.86
CA GLY A 198 -1.29 -10.00 -9.56
C GLY A 198 -0.47 -9.67 -10.81
N ALA A 199 -0.75 -10.31 -11.96
CA ALA A 199 -0.08 -9.96 -13.22
C ALA A 199 -0.36 -8.51 -13.66
N VAL A 200 -1.61 -8.05 -13.51
CA VAL A 200 -1.98 -6.66 -13.79
C VAL A 200 -1.28 -5.71 -12.82
N MET A 201 -1.26 -6.01 -11.52
CA MET A 201 -0.57 -5.20 -10.52
C MET A 201 0.93 -5.09 -10.81
N VAL A 202 1.59 -6.21 -11.13
CA VAL A 202 3.00 -6.25 -11.54
C VAL A 202 3.26 -5.35 -12.74
N LEU A 203 2.43 -5.47 -13.78
CA LEU A 203 2.57 -4.67 -14.99
C LEU A 203 2.41 -3.18 -14.70
N VAL A 204 1.36 -2.81 -13.94
CA VAL A 204 1.09 -1.41 -13.59
C VAL A 204 2.24 -0.85 -12.75
N VAL A 205 2.68 -1.54 -11.69
CA VAL A 205 3.81 -1.10 -10.85
C VAL A 205 5.09 -0.96 -11.66
N GLY A 206 5.38 -1.89 -12.59
CA GLY A 206 6.56 -1.84 -13.45
C GLY A 206 6.54 -0.63 -14.40
N VAL A 207 5.45 -0.46 -15.15
CA VAL A 207 5.32 0.64 -16.12
C VAL A 207 5.32 1.99 -15.40
N THR A 208 4.48 2.14 -14.37
CA THR A 208 4.40 3.40 -13.60
C THR A 208 5.71 3.69 -12.86
N GLY A 209 6.44 2.67 -12.40
CA GLY A 209 7.75 2.83 -11.78
C GLY A 209 8.80 3.40 -12.73
N VAL A 210 8.82 2.92 -13.99
CA VAL A 210 9.69 3.48 -15.04
C VAL A 210 9.29 4.92 -15.36
N VAL A 211 8.00 5.19 -15.52
CA VAL A 211 7.51 6.55 -15.81
C VAL A 211 7.84 7.52 -14.67
N ASN A 212 7.65 7.11 -13.41
CA ASN A 212 8.02 7.92 -12.24
C ASN A 212 9.53 8.18 -12.18
N TYR A 213 10.37 7.19 -12.49
CA TYR A 213 11.81 7.42 -12.60
C TYR A 213 12.14 8.49 -13.65
N LEU A 214 11.52 8.42 -14.83
CA LEU A 214 11.72 9.41 -15.89
C LEU A 214 11.22 10.81 -15.50
N PHE A 215 10.14 10.91 -14.73
CA PHE A 215 9.66 12.20 -14.23
C PHE A 215 10.56 12.79 -13.15
N ILE A 216 11.10 11.97 -12.26
CA ILE A 216 11.85 12.43 -11.08
C ILE A 216 13.34 12.61 -11.37
N VAL A 217 13.98 11.63 -12.00
CA VAL A 217 15.43 11.61 -12.26
C VAL A 217 15.75 12.00 -13.70
N GLY A 218 14.86 11.65 -14.64
CA GLY A 218 15.11 11.80 -16.06
C GLY A 218 15.81 10.58 -16.68
N PRO A 219 16.16 10.63 -17.97
CA PRO A 219 16.67 9.47 -18.70
C PRO A 219 18.13 9.12 -18.39
N ASN A 220 18.86 9.95 -17.65
CA ASN A 220 20.28 9.74 -17.39
C ASN A 220 20.49 8.81 -16.19
N ILE A 221 21.35 7.79 -16.38
CA ILE A 221 21.76 6.83 -15.36
C ILE A 221 23.20 7.08 -14.87
N GLU A 222 23.95 7.95 -15.54
CA GLU A 222 25.32 8.30 -15.14
C GLU A 222 25.31 9.01 -13.79
N GLY A 223 26.19 8.57 -12.88
CA GLY A 223 26.28 9.13 -11.52
C GLY A 223 25.14 8.75 -10.58
N LEU A 224 24.17 7.93 -11.00
CA LEU A 224 23.01 7.59 -10.15
C LEU A 224 23.43 6.95 -8.82
N LEU A 225 24.42 6.06 -8.84
CA LEU A 225 24.92 5.37 -7.65
C LEU A 225 25.82 6.23 -6.76
N ASP A 226 26.17 7.44 -7.19
CA ASP A 226 27.00 8.36 -6.40
C ASP A 226 26.17 9.05 -5.32
N SER A 227 24.84 9.12 -5.50
CA SER A 227 23.90 9.69 -4.54
C SER A 227 23.24 8.63 -3.64
N THR A 228 22.95 8.99 -2.39
CA THR A 228 22.14 8.14 -1.48
C THR A 228 20.76 7.82 -2.09
N TYR A 229 20.16 8.79 -2.78
CA TYR A 229 18.88 8.61 -3.47
C TYR A 229 18.95 7.46 -4.49
N GLY A 230 19.96 7.50 -5.38
CA GLY A 230 20.08 6.49 -6.43
C GLY A 230 20.52 5.12 -5.90
N GLN A 231 21.30 5.05 -4.82
CA GLN A 231 21.61 3.78 -4.14
C GLN A 231 20.36 3.11 -3.55
N LEU A 232 19.51 3.88 -2.84
CA LEU A 232 18.26 3.36 -2.29
C LEU A 232 17.26 2.98 -3.40
N LEU A 233 17.22 3.74 -4.49
CA LEU A 233 16.43 3.41 -5.67
C LEU A 233 16.91 2.11 -6.32
N ALA A 234 18.22 1.93 -6.50
CA ALA A 234 18.79 0.71 -7.05
C ALA A 234 18.47 -0.51 -6.18
N LEU A 235 18.59 -0.37 -4.85
CA LEU A 235 18.19 -1.43 -3.92
C LEU A 235 16.70 -1.75 -4.03
N LYS A 236 15.82 -0.74 -4.14
CA LYS A 236 14.38 -0.93 -4.37
C LYS A 236 14.13 -1.73 -5.65
N LEU A 237 14.85 -1.45 -6.74
CA LEU A 237 14.72 -2.17 -8.01
C LEU A 237 15.19 -3.62 -7.91
N VAL A 238 16.30 -3.88 -7.21
CA VAL A 238 16.76 -5.26 -6.94
C VAL A 238 15.71 -6.03 -6.14
N LEU A 239 15.16 -5.43 -5.08
CA LEU A 239 14.11 -6.06 -4.28
C LEU A 239 12.83 -6.27 -5.08
N PHE A 240 12.48 -5.35 -5.98
CA PHE A 240 11.35 -5.53 -6.90
C PHE A 240 11.59 -6.72 -7.83
N ALA A 241 12.79 -6.87 -8.40
CA ALA A 241 13.14 -8.04 -9.22
C ALA A 241 13.04 -9.34 -8.41
N VAL A 242 13.47 -9.35 -7.15
CA VAL A 242 13.28 -10.49 -6.22
C VAL A 242 11.79 -10.79 -6.02
N MET A 243 10.94 -9.78 -5.86
CA MET A 243 9.48 -9.98 -5.79
C MET A 243 8.90 -10.59 -7.06
N LEU A 244 9.42 -10.23 -8.25
CA LEU A 244 8.99 -10.86 -9.52
C LEU A 244 9.36 -12.34 -9.56
N VAL A 245 10.54 -12.71 -9.06
CA VAL A 245 10.95 -14.11 -8.91
C VAL A 245 9.99 -14.86 -7.98
N PHE A 246 9.66 -14.30 -6.82
CA PHE A 246 8.68 -14.92 -5.93
C PHE A 246 7.29 -15.03 -6.55
N ALA A 247 6.82 -13.98 -7.24
CA ALA A 247 5.54 -14.01 -7.96
C ALA A 247 5.51 -15.12 -9.03
N ALA A 248 6.62 -15.31 -9.76
CA ALA A 248 6.77 -16.40 -10.72
C ALA A 248 6.80 -17.78 -10.03
N LEU A 249 7.53 -17.93 -8.93
CA LEU A 249 7.57 -19.17 -8.13
C LEU A 249 6.18 -19.54 -7.59
N ASN A 250 5.42 -18.57 -7.09
CA ASN A 250 4.05 -18.79 -6.66
C ASN A 250 3.17 -19.25 -7.81
N ARG A 251 3.22 -18.54 -8.94
CA ARG A 251 2.35 -18.81 -10.09
C ARG A 251 2.64 -20.15 -10.75
N PHE A 252 3.91 -20.45 -10.98
CA PHE A 252 4.31 -21.60 -11.80
C PHE A 252 4.66 -22.84 -10.99
N HIS A 253 4.88 -22.71 -9.67
CA HIS A 253 5.26 -23.85 -8.83
C HIS A 253 4.32 -24.05 -7.64
N LEU A 254 4.16 -23.06 -6.75
CA LEU A 254 3.43 -23.27 -5.49
C LEU A 254 1.92 -23.38 -5.69
N SER A 255 1.32 -22.58 -6.57
CA SER A 255 -0.12 -22.65 -6.88
C SER A 255 -0.49 -24.01 -7.52
N PRO A 256 0.23 -24.50 -8.56
CA PRO A 256 0.00 -25.85 -9.09
C PRO A 256 0.21 -26.96 -8.05
N LEU A 257 1.25 -26.85 -7.21
CA LEU A 257 1.51 -27.83 -6.15
C LEU A 257 0.37 -27.88 -5.13
N LEU A 258 -0.21 -26.73 -4.78
CA LEU A 258 -1.36 -26.68 -3.87
C LEU A 258 -2.59 -27.35 -4.49
N GLU A 259 -2.84 -27.13 -5.77
CA GLU A 259 -3.97 -27.75 -6.47
C GLU A 259 -3.79 -29.27 -6.64
N GLN A 260 -2.56 -29.75 -6.91
CA GLN A 260 -2.26 -31.18 -6.93
C GLN A 260 -2.40 -31.80 -5.54
N ALA A 261 -1.83 -31.15 -4.52
CA ALA A 261 -1.97 -31.58 -3.15
C ALA A 261 -3.45 -31.71 -2.78
N ARG A 262 -4.31 -30.75 -3.18
CA ARG A 262 -5.78 -30.77 -2.98
C ARG A 262 -6.43 -32.06 -3.49
N GLN A 263 -5.91 -32.63 -4.56
CA GLN A 263 -6.44 -33.86 -5.18
C GLN A 263 -5.93 -35.13 -4.49
N THR A 264 -4.71 -35.11 -3.94
CA THR A 264 -4.06 -36.29 -3.34
C THR A 264 -4.28 -36.43 -1.83
N GLY A 265 -4.73 -35.38 -1.15
CA GLY A 265 -4.99 -35.38 0.30
C GLY A 265 -3.80 -34.97 1.18
N GLU A 266 -2.60 -34.85 0.61
CA GLU A 266 -1.37 -34.46 1.34
C GLU A 266 -1.09 -32.95 1.22
N HIS A 267 -1.80 -32.14 2.01
CA HIS A 267 -1.80 -30.68 1.85
C HIS A 267 -0.76 -29.92 2.69
N SER A 268 -0.22 -30.55 3.75
CA SER A 268 0.60 -29.87 4.75
C SER A 268 1.90 -29.27 4.17
N VAL A 269 2.55 -29.99 3.26
CA VAL A 269 3.80 -29.54 2.62
C VAL A 269 3.55 -28.34 1.70
N ALA A 270 2.54 -28.43 0.83
CA ALA A 270 2.20 -27.36 -0.10
C ALA A 270 1.76 -26.08 0.63
N VAL A 271 0.93 -26.21 1.68
CA VAL A 271 0.49 -25.07 2.52
C VAL A 271 1.67 -24.44 3.25
N ASN A 272 2.59 -25.22 3.81
CA ASN A 272 3.77 -24.68 4.50
C ASN A 272 4.75 -24.00 3.54
N ALA A 273 4.94 -24.54 2.33
CA ALA A 273 5.76 -23.90 1.31
C ALA A 273 5.16 -22.55 0.90
N LEU A 274 3.85 -22.50 0.65
CA LEU A 274 3.15 -21.26 0.32
C LEU A 274 3.17 -20.25 1.47
N ARG A 275 2.99 -20.69 2.72
CA ARG A 275 3.11 -19.82 3.91
C ARG A 275 4.49 -19.17 3.99
N ARG A 276 5.56 -19.94 3.77
CA ARG A 276 6.93 -19.42 3.77
C ARG A 276 7.14 -18.40 2.65
N SER A 277 6.67 -18.68 1.44
CA SER A 277 6.78 -17.73 0.32
C SER A 277 6.04 -16.42 0.63
N MET A 278 4.79 -16.51 1.10
CA MET A 278 3.97 -15.33 1.45
C MET A 278 4.63 -14.47 2.54
N VAL A 279 5.22 -15.08 3.56
CA VAL A 279 5.95 -14.34 4.61
C VAL A 279 7.19 -13.66 4.03
N LEU A 280 7.98 -14.35 3.22
CA LEU A 280 9.17 -13.76 2.59
C LEU A 280 8.80 -12.60 1.65
N GLU A 281 7.77 -12.76 0.83
CA GLU A 281 7.27 -11.70 -0.05
C GLU A 281 6.76 -10.49 0.73
N LEU A 282 6.02 -10.73 1.82
CA LEU A 282 5.54 -9.65 2.67
C LEU A 282 6.72 -8.93 3.35
N CYS A 283 7.74 -9.65 3.79
CA CYS A 283 8.96 -9.06 4.33
C CYS A 283 9.68 -8.18 3.28
N VAL A 284 9.84 -8.67 2.05
CA VAL A 284 10.44 -7.89 0.96
C VAL A 284 9.61 -6.65 0.64
N ALA A 285 8.28 -6.77 0.59
CA ALA A 285 7.38 -5.64 0.37
C ALA A 285 7.48 -4.59 1.49
N VAL A 286 7.55 -5.03 2.76
CA VAL A 286 7.77 -4.14 3.92
C VAL A 286 9.11 -3.42 3.83
N VAL A 287 10.19 -4.11 3.43
CA VAL A 287 11.50 -3.46 3.22
C VAL A 287 11.42 -2.43 2.09
N ILE A 288 10.79 -2.76 0.96
CA ILE A 288 10.56 -1.81 -0.15
C ILE A 288 9.80 -0.58 0.35
N LEU A 289 8.76 -0.74 1.17
CA LEU A 289 8.03 0.39 1.74
C LEU A 289 8.89 1.24 2.67
N GLY A 290 9.78 0.61 3.45
CA GLY A 290 10.78 1.32 4.25
C GLY A 290 11.72 2.17 3.38
N LEU A 291 12.21 1.61 2.26
CA LEU A 291 13.03 2.34 1.29
C LEU A 291 12.24 3.49 0.64
N VAL A 292 10.97 3.28 0.28
CA VAL A 292 10.12 4.33 -0.30
C VAL A 292 9.86 5.46 0.70
N ALA A 293 9.62 5.13 1.97
CA ALA A 293 9.44 6.12 3.01
C ALA A 293 10.70 6.98 3.22
N TRP A 294 11.89 6.37 3.12
CA TRP A 294 13.17 7.08 3.18
C TRP A 294 13.44 7.89 1.92
N LEU A 295 13.27 7.31 0.73
CA LEU A 295 13.41 8.03 -0.54
C LEU A 295 12.56 9.29 -0.59
N GLY A 296 11.36 9.26 -0.01
CA GLY A 296 10.47 10.42 0.04
C GLY A 296 11.03 11.61 0.83
N THR A 297 12.02 11.42 1.71
CA THR A 297 12.65 12.51 2.49
C THR A 297 13.90 13.08 1.81
N LEU A 298 14.39 12.46 0.74
CA LEU A 298 15.60 12.87 0.04
C LEU A 298 15.26 13.71 -1.19
N SER A 299 16.15 14.64 -1.54
CA SER A 299 16.11 15.33 -2.83
C SER A 299 16.64 14.40 -3.93
N PRO A 300 16.02 14.36 -5.11
CA PRO A 300 16.48 13.54 -6.24
C PRO A 300 17.63 14.20 -7.03
N VAL A 301 18.02 15.44 -6.69
CA VAL A 301 19.13 16.14 -7.37
C VAL A 301 20.43 15.37 -7.11
N MET A 302 21.03 14.87 -8.18
CA MET A 302 22.35 14.25 -8.13
C MET A 302 23.38 15.39 -7.98
N GLU A 303 24.10 15.41 -6.86
CA GLU A 303 25.26 16.32 -6.66
C GLU A 303 26.42 15.97 -7.60
#